data_AF-B7PC73-F1
#
_entry.id   AF-B7PC73-F1
#
_cell.length_a   1.000
_cell.length_b   1.000
_cell.length_c   1.000
_cell.angle_alpha   90.00
_cell.angle_beta   90.00
_cell.angle_gamma   90.00
#
_symmetry.space_group_name_H-M   'P 1'
#
loop_
_entity.id
_entity.type
_entity.pdbx_description
1 polymer ?
#
loop_
_entity_poly.entity_id
_entity_poly.type
_entity_poly.pdbx_seq_one_letter_code
_entity_poly.pdbx_strand_id
1 'polypeptide(L)'
;MENQYLQVNSVVIKGMLTIEHLLDNGTPSRKSTHPNAEATLCRNEFRDVLLQAHLGTRSAVYPLRNAKIHKRFVKEGKMSIVLAEQKVNLYFSNCPSNKLSTFVKFLSAKGTNPDQTVGARERLLSDKPKGIQEISPLMLRCPNTGQSLPSQKRALAETSSTTPAKKRKEVTEVMMVSQQQTLNPIQLTAEQKAVVSAVMAGRNVFFTGSAGTGKSYLLRHLISSLPP
;
A
#
# COMPACT_ATOMS: atom_id res chain seq x y z
N MET A 1 17.09 -10.85 24.10
CA MET A 1 15.83 -11.21 23.42
C MET A 1 15.51 -10.11 22.42
N GLU A 2 15.86 -10.32 21.15
CA GLU A 2 15.60 -9.36 20.08
C GLU A 2 14.13 -9.48 19.65
N ASN A 3 13.32 -8.46 19.97
CA ASN A 3 11.98 -8.36 19.42
C ASN A 3 12.09 -7.95 17.94
N GLN A 4 12.03 -8.94 17.04
CA GLN A 4 11.95 -8.70 15.60
C GLN A 4 10.54 -8.22 15.23
N TYR A 5 10.31 -6.91 15.30
CA TYR A 5 9.10 -6.32 14.76
C TYR A 5 9.18 -6.32 13.23
N LEU A 6 8.21 -6.96 12.56
CA LEU A 6 8.16 -7.02 11.10
C LEU A 6 8.11 -5.60 10.51
N GLN A 7 9.14 -5.24 9.74
CA GLN A 7 9.20 -3.99 8.98
C GLN A 7 8.19 -4.06 7.82
N VAL A 8 7.15 -3.25 7.87
CA VAL A 8 6.17 -3.14 6.76
C VAL A 8 6.31 -1.78 6.09
N ASN A 9 6.88 -1.77 4.88
CA ASN A 9 7.10 -0.60 4.03
C ASN A 9 7.93 0.49 4.71
N SER A 10 9.25 0.46 4.47
CA SER A 10 10.26 1.29 5.14
C SER A 10 10.21 2.77 4.72
N VAL A 11 9.23 3.52 5.21
CA VAL A 11 9.35 4.99 5.22
C VAL A 11 10.05 5.38 6.52
N VAL A 12 11.36 5.55 6.42
CA VAL A 12 12.18 6.11 7.50
C VAL A 12 12.10 7.63 7.43
N ILE A 13 11.76 8.27 8.54
CA ILE A 13 11.89 9.72 8.71
C ILE A 13 13.07 10.00 9.64
N LYS A 14 13.94 10.94 9.26
CA LYS A 14 15.04 11.42 10.08
C LYS A 14 14.77 12.84 10.51
N GLY A 15 15.19 13.23 11.70
CA GLY A 15 15.09 14.59 12.19
C GLY A 15 15.17 14.67 13.71
N MET A 16 14.66 15.78 14.24
CA MET A 16 14.59 15.98 15.68
C MET A 16 13.31 15.36 16.23
N LEU A 17 13.45 14.52 17.25
CA LEU A 17 12.34 13.96 18.01
C LEU A 17 12.39 14.46 19.44
N THR A 18 11.33 15.12 19.87
CA THR A 18 11.10 15.48 21.26
C THR A 18 10.06 14.54 21.86
N ILE A 19 10.40 13.92 22.98
CA ILE A 19 9.56 12.97 23.71
C ILE A 19 9.22 13.63 25.04
N GLU A 20 7.94 13.82 25.27
CA GLU A 20 7.39 14.40 26.49
C GLU A 20 6.51 13.35 27.18
N HIS A 21 6.86 13.00 28.41
CA HIS A 21 6.07 12.13 29.28
C HIS A 21 5.14 12.99 30.12
N LEU A 22 3.89 12.55 30.25
CA LEU A 22 2.85 13.23 31.00
C LEU A 22 2.60 12.49 32.32
N LEU A 23 2.28 13.24 33.36
CA LEU A 23 1.74 12.75 34.62
C LEU A 23 0.25 12.39 34.46
N ASP A 24 -0.30 11.73 35.46
CA ASP A 24 -1.69 11.28 35.51
C ASP A 24 -2.70 12.43 35.44
N ASN A 25 -2.29 13.61 35.90
CA ASN A 25 -3.05 14.85 35.82
C ASN A 25 -2.92 15.58 34.45
N GLY A 26 -2.20 15.00 33.48
CA GLY A 26 -1.98 15.57 32.16
C GLY A 26 -0.88 16.65 32.08
N THR A 27 -0.16 16.93 33.17
CA THR A 27 0.99 17.87 33.14
C THR A 27 2.26 17.18 32.65
N PRO A 28 3.16 17.89 31.94
CA PRO A 28 4.40 17.30 31.45
C PRO A 28 5.37 17.01 32.61
N SER A 29 5.68 15.73 32.81
CA SER A 29 6.62 15.26 33.83
C SER A 29 8.07 15.44 33.38
N ARG A 30 8.37 14.98 32.16
CA ARG A 30 9.74 14.86 31.68
C ARG A 30 9.78 15.06 30.18
N LYS A 31 10.74 15.86 29.72
CA LYS A 31 10.97 16.14 28.31
C LYS A 31 12.39 15.74 27.92
N SER A 32 12.53 15.11 26.76
CA SER A 32 13.82 14.75 26.17
C SER A 32 13.81 15.07 24.68
N THR A 33 14.91 15.60 24.16
CA THR A 33 15.03 15.99 22.75
C THR A 33 16.23 15.30 22.14
N HIS A 34 15.98 14.66 21.00
CA HIS A 34 16.94 13.85 20.26
C HIS A 34 17.09 14.44 18.86
N PRO A 35 18.19 15.15 18.55
CA PRO A 35 18.34 15.89 17.30
C PRO A 35 18.56 15.01 16.07
N ASN A 36 19.09 13.80 16.26
CA ASN A 36 19.38 12.84 15.19
C ASN A 36 18.59 11.54 15.40
N ALA A 37 17.26 11.67 15.52
CA ALA A 37 16.36 10.55 15.68
C ALA A 37 15.91 10.04 14.31
N GLU A 38 15.77 8.72 14.19
CA GLU A 38 15.13 8.08 13.05
C GLU A 38 13.84 7.41 13.51
N ALA A 39 12.74 7.57 12.78
CA ALA A 39 11.48 6.92 13.10
C ALA A 39 10.95 6.12 11.92
N THR A 40 10.40 4.96 12.26
CA THR A 40 9.89 3.96 11.31
C THR A 40 8.56 3.39 11.81
N LEU A 41 7.70 2.97 10.87
CA LEU A 41 6.45 2.30 11.20
C LEU A 41 6.60 0.79 10.99
N CYS A 42 6.26 0.03 12.01
CA CYS A 42 6.32 -1.44 12.03
C CYS A 42 4.92 -2.00 12.35
N ARG A 43 4.72 -3.30 12.13
CA ARG A 43 3.53 -4.02 12.61
C ARG A 43 3.93 -5.16 13.54
N ASN A 44 3.17 -5.39 14.59
CA ASN A 44 3.31 -6.61 15.41
C ASN A 44 2.52 -7.78 14.82
N GLU A 45 2.64 -8.95 15.45
CA GLU A 45 1.88 -10.17 15.12
C GLU A 45 0.36 -9.98 15.18
N PHE A 46 -0.11 -9.06 16.02
CA PHE A 46 -1.51 -8.68 16.17
C PHE A 46 -1.97 -7.61 15.17
N ARG A 47 -1.17 -7.30 14.15
CA ARG A 47 -1.41 -6.28 13.12
C ARG A 47 -1.52 -4.84 13.65
N ASP A 48 -1.18 -4.59 14.91
CA ASP A 48 -1.09 -3.24 15.45
C ASP A 48 0.07 -2.49 14.81
N VAL A 49 -0.14 -1.22 14.51
CA VAL A 49 0.91 -0.33 14.04
C VAL A 49 1.73 0.17 15.23
N LEU A 50 3.05 0.03 15.12
CA LEU A 50 4.03 0.50 16.09
C LEU A 50 4.92 1.56 15.44
N LEU A 51 5.31 2.56 16.22
CA LEU A 51 6.31 3.54 15.86
C LEU A 51 7.62 3.20 16.56
N GLN A 52 8.62 2.80 15.80
CA GLN A 52 9.96 2.54 16.31
C GLN A 52 10.82 3.79 16.07
N ALA A 53 11.27 4.40 17.17
CA ALA A 53 12.18 5.53 17.17
C ALA A 53 13.58 5.08 17.58
N HIS A 54 14.57 5.33 16.75
CA HIS A 54 15.99 5.11 16.99
C HIS A 54 16.62 6.43 17.45
N LEU A 55 17.09 6.47 18.70
CA LEU A 55 17.61 7.64 19.41
C LEU A 55 19.14 7.55 19.57
N GLY A 56 19.84 7.21 18.49
CA GLY A 56 21.29 6.99 18.50
C GLY A 56 21.65 5.61 19.04
N THR A 57 21.86 5.48 20.35
CA THR A 57 22.27 4.19 20.97
C THR A 57 21.11 3.36 21.49
N ARG A 58 19.91 3.96 21.59
CA ARG A 58 18.72 3.33 22.14
C ARG A 58 17.62 3.34 21.09
N SER A 59 16.79 2.30 21.09
CA SER A 59 15.55 2.27 20.33
C SER A 59 14.37 2.25 21.30
N ALA A 60 13.38 3.10 21.06
CA ALA A 60 12.11 3.11 21.75
C ALA A 60 11.01 2.69 20.76
N VAL A 61 10.02 1.92 21.25
CA VAL A 61 8.91 1.45 20.44
C VAL A 61 7.61 1.90 21.09
N TYR A 62 6.77 2.58 20.31
CA TYR A 62 5.51 3.17 20.76
C TYR A 62 4.35 2.55 19.97
N PRO A 63 3.49 1.73 20.60
CA PRO A 63 2.24 1.32 19.97
C PRO A 63 1.37 2.52 19.63
N LEU A 64 0.85 2.59 18.40
CA LEU A 64 0.02 3.74 17.97
C LEU A 64 -1.48 3.50 18.19
N ARG A 65 -1.85 2.78 19.25
CA ARG A 65 -3.25 2.52 19.61
C ARG A 65 -3.91 3.83 20.06
N ASN A 66 -5.05 4.16 19.46
CA ASN A 66 -5.81 5.39 19.73
C ASN A 66 -4.95 6.68 19.69
N ALA A 67 -3.91 6.70 18.86
CA ALA A 67 -3.00 7.83 18.74
C ALA A 67 -3.66 9.01 18.01
N LYS A 68 -3.55 10.21 18.56
CA LYS A 68 -4.01 11.44 17.91
C LYS A 68 -2.87 12.12 17.17
N ILE A 69 -2.99 12.26 15.85
CA ILE A 69 -1.94 12.81 14.99
C ILE A 69 -2.28 14.23 14.55
N HIS A 70 -1.38 15.16 14.85
CA HIS A 70 -1.46 16.56 14.44
C HIS A 70 -0.61 16.79 13.19
N LYS A 71 -1.29 17.04 12.07
CA LYS A 71 -0.68 17.15 10.72
C LYS A 71 -0.59 18.55 10.14
N ARG A 72 -0.95 19.60 10.91
CA ARG A 72 -1.02 21.00 10.43
C ARG A 72 0.29 21.50 9.82
N PHE A 73 1.43 21.09 10.39
CA PHE A 73 2.75 21.60 10.05
C PHE A 73 3.62 20.59 9.26
N VAL A 74 3.00 19.56 8.67
CA VAL A 74 3.75 18.50 7.97
C VAL A 74 4.50 19.04 6.75
N LYS A 75 3.94 20.05 6.07
CA LYS A 75 4.61 20.75 4.96
C LYS A 75 5.87 21.49 5.40
N GLU A 76 5.93 21.94 6.66
CA GLU A 76 7.10 22.57 7.28
C GLU A 76 8.06 21.54 7.90
N GLY A 77 7.81 20.24 7.74
CA GLY A 77 8.65 19.21 8.34
C GLY A 77 8.42 18.99 9.84
N LYS A 78 7.22 19.35 10.35
CA LYS A 78 6.85 19.17 11.75
C LYS A 78 5.58 18.33 11.90
N MET A 79 5.51 17.51 12.94
CA MET A 79 4.34 16.68 13.24
C MET A 79 4.31 16.38 14.74
N SER A 80 3.11 16.24 15.31
CA SER A 80 2.94 15.74 16.68
C SER A 80 2.08 14.49 16.69
N ILE A 81 2.44 13.53 17.54
CA ILE A 81 1.65 12.33 17.84
C ILE A 81 1.42 12.31 19.34
N VAL A 82 0.15 12.28 19.75
CA VAL A 82 -0.27 12.22 21.15
C VAL A 82 -0.74 10.80 21.45
N LEU A 83 -0.09 10.15 22.41
CA LEU A 83 -0.37 8.80 22.87
C LEU A 83 -0.96 8.88 24.29
N ALA A 84 -2.28 9.10 24.36
CA ALA A 84 -2.96 9.29 25.64
C ALA A 84 -2.84 8.06 26.57
N GLU A 85 -2.98 6.85 26.03
CA GLU A 85 -2.88 5.60 26.80
C GLU A 85 -1.48 5.40 27.43
N GLN A 86 -0.43 5.84 26.74
CA GLN A 86 0.94 5.73 27.21
C GLN A 86 1.41 6.97 27.98
N LYS A 87 0.57 8.01 28.09
CA LYS A 87 0.93 9.31 28.67
C LYS A 87 2.20 9.89 28.03
N VAL A 88 2.30 9.83 26.69
CA VAL A 88 3.46 10.33 25.94
C VAL A 88 3.03 11.19 24.75
N ASN A 89 3.71 12.31 24.58
CA ASN A 89 3.65 13.15 23.39
C ASN A 89 4.97 13.05 22.62
N LEU A 90 4.87 12.78 21.32
CA LEU A 90 6.00 12.72 20.40
C LEU A 90 5.90 13.90 19.44
N TYR A 91 6.94 14.73 19.41
CA TYR A 91 7.02 15.89 18.53
C TYR A 91 8.21 15.73 17.58
N PHE A 92 7.91 15.64 16.29
CA PHE A 92 8.88 15.61 15.21
C PHE A 92 9.06 17.02 14.64
N SER A 93 10.30 17.44 14.49
CA SER A 93 10.68 18.70 13.85
C SER A 93 11.95 18.50 13.02
N ASN A 94 12.22 19.44 12.11
CA ASN A 94 13.35 19.34 11.19
C ASN A 94 13.39 18.02 10.40
N CYS A 95 12.20 17.50 10.04
CA CYS A 95 12.08 16.31 9.20
C CYS A 95 11.88 16.71 7.73
N PRO A 96 12.41 15.96 6.75
CA PRO A 96 12.15 16.21 5.34
C PRO A 96 10.64 16.14 5.02
N SER A 97 10.05 17.25 4.60
CA SER A 97 8.59 17.41 4.44
C SER A 97 7.96 16.40 3.47
N ASN A 98 8.68 16.03 2.40
CA ASN A 98 8.25 15.00 1.44
C ASN A 98 8.14 13.60 2.07
N LYS A 99 9.14 13.23 2.89
CA LYS A 99 9.17 11.95 3.62
C LYS A 99 8.13 11.95 4.73
N LEU A 100 8.01 13.04 5.48
CA LEU A 100 7.01 13.21 6.53
C LEU A 100 5.57 13.17 5.98
N SER A 101 5.32 13.79 4.83
CA SER A 101 4.00 13.72 4.15
C SER A 101 3.65 12.30 3.77
N THR A 102 4.61 11.54 3.26
CA THR A 102 4.44 10.13 2.92
C THR A 102 4.17 9.30 4.18
N PHE A 103 4.95 9.54 5.23
CA PHE A 103 4.81 8.90 6.54
C PHE A 103 3.42 9.10 7.14
N VAL A 104 2.90 10.34 7.13
CA VAL A 104 1.56 10.67 7.63
C VAL A 104 0.46 10.01 6.80
N LYS A 105 0.63 9.89 5.49
CA LYS A 105 -0.31 9.14 4.63
C LYS A 105 -0.35 7.67 5.01
N PHE A 106 0.81 7.04 5.24
CA PHE A 106 0.87 5.66 5.74
C PHE A 106 0.21 5.51 7.10
N LEU A 107 0.43 6.47 7.99
CA LEU A 107 -0.11 6.45 9.33
C LEU A 107 -1.63 6.65 9.34
N SER A 108 -2.17 7.51 8.45
CA SER A 108 -3.61 7.71 8.28
C SER A 108 -4.29 6.52 7.58
N ALA A 109 -3.63 5.90 6.60
CA ALA A 109 -4.16 4.74 5.90
C ALA A 109 -4.16 3.46 6.76
N LYS A 110 -3.24 3.36 7.73
CA LYS A 110 -3.08 2.17 8.59
C LYS A 110 -3.61 2.36 10.01
N GLY A 111 -3.91 3.58 10.45
CA GLY A 111 -4.06 3.93 11.87
C GLY A 111 -5.48 4.20 12.38
N THR A 112 -6.53 4.08 11.55
CA THR A 112 -7.89 4.45 11.99
C THR A 112 -8.98 3.54 11.44
N ASN A 113 -8.73 2.24 11.33
CA ASN A 113 -9.81 1.27 11.16
C ASN A 113 -9.90 0.43 12.45
N PRO A 114 -10.79 0.77 13.40
CA PRO A 114 -11.05 -0.09 14.57
C PRO A 114 -11.55 -1.49 14.17
N ASP A 115 -11.99 -1.65 12.91
CA ASP A 115 -12.54 -2.89 12.35
C ASP A 115 -11.46 -3.91 11.92
N GLN A 116 -10.18 -3.56 12.03
CA GLN A 116 -9.06 -4.43 11.60
C GLN A 116 -8.00 -4.64 12.68
N THR A 117 -8.26 -4.17 13.90
CA THR A 117 -7.52 -4.60 15.10
C THR A 117 -8.19 -5.86 15.64
N VAL A 118 -7.42 -6.94 15.79
CA VAL A 118 -7.88 -8.20 16.40
C VAL A 118 -8.61 -7.87 17.71
N GLY A 119 -9.91 -8.18 17.77
CA GLY A 119 -10.77 -7.80 18.89
C GLY A 119 -10.26 -8.39 20.21
N ALA A 120 -10.54 -7.72 21.34
CA ALA A 120 -10.07 -8.16 22.66
C ALA A 120 -10.44 -9.63 22.97
N ARG A 121 -11.59 -10.10 22.48
CA ARG A 121 -12.01 -11.51 22.55
C ARG A 121 -11.12 -12.44 21.74
N GLU A 122 -10.73 -12.06 20.53
CA GLU A 122 -9.88 -12.88 19.65
C GLU A 122 -8.41 -12.92 20.12
N ARG A 123 -7.97 -11.89 20.85
CA ARG A 123 -6.69 -11.88 21.59
C ARG A 123 -6.68 -12.76 22.85
N LEU A 124 -7.82 -12.88 23.53
CA LEU A 124 -7.97 -13.73 24.72
C LEU A 124 -8.18 -15.20 24.36
N LEU A 125 -8.77 -15.48 23.20
CA LEU A 125 -9.03 -16.82 22.68
C LEU A 125 -7.86 -17.38 21.84
N SER A 126 -6.77 -16.63 21.63
CA SER A 126 -5.61 -17.10 20.88
C SER A 126 -4.68 -17.94 21.75
N ASP A 127 -5.01 -19.23 21.89
CA ASP A 127 -4.15 -20.24 22.53
C ASP A 127 -3.15 -20.85 21.52
N LYS A 128 -2.62 -20.01 20.61
CA LYS A 128 -1.88 -20.48 19.43
C LYS A 128 -0.37 -20.38 19.66
N PRO A 129 0.40 -21.47 19.52
CA PRO A 129 1.85 -21.43 19.69
C PRO A 129 2.50 -20.56 18.61
N LYS A 130 3.63 -19.95 18.97
CA LYS A 130 4.47 -19.09 18.12
C LYS A 130 4.96 -19.87 16.89
N GLY A 131 4.21 -19.81 15.79
CA GLY A 131 4.52 -20.46 14.52
C GLY A 131 3.74 -19.82 13.38
N ILE A 132 4.47 -19.30 12.39
CA ILE A 132 3.97 -18.50 11.28
C ILE A 132 3.27 -19.39 10.24
N GLN A 133 2.11 -18.96 9.75
CA GLN A 133 1.50 -19.44 8.50
C GLN A 133 1.44 -18.25 7.52
N GLU A 134 2.05 -18.44 6.35
CA GLU A 134 2.15 -17.46 5.27
C GLU A 134 0.75 -17.21 4.67
N ILE A 135 0.37 -15.93 4.47
CA ILE A 135 -0.85 -15.58 3.73
C ILE A 135 -0.45 -14.67 2.56
N SER A 136 -0.69 -15.15 1.35
CA SER A 136 -0.53 -14.43 0.09
C SER A 136 -1.33 -13.11 0.07
N PRO A 137 -0.86 -12.04 -0.61
CA PRO A 137 -1.57 -10.77 -0.68
C PRO A 137 -2.93 -10.95 -1.39
N LEU A 138 -4.01 -10.72 -0.65
CA LEU A 138 -5.38 -10.72 -1.16
C LEU A 138 -5.52 -9.69 -2.30
N MET A 139 -6.07 -10.18 -3.40
CA MET A 139 -6.65 -9.42 -4.50
C MET A 139 -7.55 -8.29 -3.98
N LEU A 140 -7.43 -7.12 -4.60
CA LEU A 140 -8.39 -6.04 -4.52
C LEU A 140 -9.78 -6.58 -4.89
N ARG A 141 -10.62 -6.87 -3.88
CA ARG A 141 -12.02 -7.20 -4.09
C ARG A 141 -12.82 -5.90 -4.01
N CYS A 142 -13.34 -5.48 -5.17
CA CYS A 142 -14.32 -4.41 -5.33
C CYS A 142 -15.64 -4.77 -4.61
N PRO A 143 -16.36 -3.81 -4.01
CA PRO A 143 -17.76 -4.00 -3.64
C PRO A 143 -18.67 -3.91 -4.87
N ASN A 144 -19.47 -4.94 -5.08
CA ASN A 144 -20.56 -5.01 -6.07
C ASN A 144 -21.79 -4.26 -5.57
N THR A 145 -22.52 -3.61 -6.49
CA THR A 145 -23.99 -3.65 -6.45
C THR A 145 -24.46 -4.05 -7.85
N GLY A 146 -24.92 -5.30 -7.97
CA GLY A 146 -25.46 -5.83 -9.21
C GLY A 146 -26.91 -5.42 -9.42
N GLN A 147 -27.30 -5.29 -10.68
CA GLN A 147 -28.60 -5.74 -11.18
C GLN A 147 -28.56 -5.89 -12.72
N SER A 148 -28.69 -7.14 -13.15
CA SER A 148 -29.39 -7.68 -14.34
C SER A 148 -29.14 -7.15 -15.78
N LEU A 149 -28.45 -8.01 -16.57
CA LEU A 149 -28.87 -8.59 -17.88
C LEU A 149 -29.04 -7.63 -19.11
N PRO A 150 -29.21 -8.13 -20.36
CA PRO A 150 -28.12 -8.30 -21.33
C PRO A 150 -28.39 -7.71 -22.74
N SER A 151 -27.39 -7.77 -23.62
CA SER A 151 -27.53 -7.89 -25.09
C SER A 151 -27.95 -6.69 -25.97
N GLN A 152 -27.26 -6.62 -27.13
CA GLN A 152 -27.57 -5.91 -28.41
C GLN A 152 -27.27 -4.40 -28.46
N LYS A 153 -26.20 -3.93 -29.13
CA LYS A 153 -25.94 -3.80 -30.58
C LYS A 153 -26.99 -3.02 -31.39
N ARG A 154 -26.45 -2.04 -32.14
CA ARG A 154 -26.96 -1.22 -33.28
C ARG A 154 -27.70 0.06 -32.88
N ALA A 155 -27.71 1.15 -33.63
CA ALA A 155 -26.83 1.82 -34.60
C ALA A 155 -27.60 3.08 -35.06
N LEU A 156 -26.91 4.22 -35.14
CA LEU A 156 -27.08 5.42 -36.01
C LEU A 156 -28.38 5.64 -36.83
N ALA A 157 -28.93 6.87 -36.78
CA ALA A 157 -29.06 7.86 -37.89
C ALA A 157 -30.14 8.94 -37.55
N GLU A 158 -29.79 10.25 -37.47
CA GLU A 158 -30.07 11.37 -38.42
C GLU A 158 -31.55 11.85 -38.45
N THR A 159 -32.00 13.11 -38.59
CA THR A 159 -31.45 14.46 -38.88
C THR A 159 -32.60 15.49 -38.71
N SER A 160 -32.29 16.75 -38.36
CA SER A 160 -32.91 18.01 -38.87
C SER A 160 -32.31 19.19 -38.07
N SER A 161 -31.90 20.36 -38.55
CA SER A 161 -31.76 21.00 -39.87
C SER A 161 -31.29 22.44 -39.57
N THR A 162 -30.30 22.99 -40.27
CA THR A 162 -30.13 24.40 -40.74
C THR A 162 -28.65 24.74 -41.04
N THR A 163 -28.44 25.64 -41.99
CA THR A 163 -27.37 25.77 -43.01
C THR A 163 -26.34 26.91 -42.70
N PRO A 164 -25.48 27.43 -43.63
CA PRO A 164 -24.33 26.80 -44.33
C PRO A 164 -23.02 27.68 -44.44
N ALA A 165 -21.97 27.05 -45.01
CA ALA A 165 -20.96 27.59 -45.97
C ALA A 165 -19.55 28.09 -45.52
N LYS A 166 -18.47 27.35 -45.91
CA LYS A 166 -17.48 27.70 -46.98
C LYS A 166 -16.19 26.84 -46.98
N LYS A 167 -15.99 26.08 -48.08
CA LYS A 167 -14.79 25.89 -48.94
C LYS A 167 -13.36 25.57 -48.36
N ARG A 168 -12.85 24.35 -48.68
CA ARG A 168 -11.86 24.02 -49.77
C ARG A 168 -10.55 23.26 -49.39
N LYS A 169 -10.26 22.20 -50.21
CA LYS A 169 -9.01 21.44 -50.56
C LYS A 169 -8.54 20.31 -49.60
N GLU A 170 -8.66 19.01 -49.94
CA GLU A 170 -7.83 18.12 -50.83
C GLU A 170 -6.40 17.89 -50.29
N VAL A 171 -5.74 16.71 -50.21
CA VAL A 171 -5.84 15.27 -50.60
C VAL A 171 -4.86 14.55 -49.60
N THR A 172 -5.07 13.32 -49.10
CA THR A 172 -4.41 12.08 -49.60
C THR A 172 -4.92 10.85 -48.85
N GLU A 173 -5.23 9.87 -49.66
CA GLU A 173 -5.81 8.54 -49.50
C GLU A 173 -4.87 7.55 -48.82
N VAL A 174 -5.33 6.78 -47.82
CA VAL A 174 -4.84 5.41 -47.57
C VAL A 174 -5.97 4.52 -47.07
N MET A 175 -6.17 3.42 -47.80
CA MET A 175 -7.25 2.45 -47.74
C MET A 175 -7.31 1.66 -46.42
N MET A 176 -8.54 1.30 -46.09
CA MET A 176 -8.94 0.32 -45.09
C MET A 176 -8.52 -1.09 -45.55
N VAL A 177 -7.80 -1.82 -44.69
CA VAL A 177 -7.76 -3.29 -44.77
C VAL A 177 -8.01 -3.85 -43.37
N SER A 178 -9.22 -4.37 -43.21
CA SER A 178 -9.63 -5.23 -42.12
C SER A 178 -8.82 -6.52 -42.15
N GLN A 179 -7.85 -6.67 -41.25
CA GLN A 179 -7.31 -7.98 -40.90
C GLN A 179 -7.83 -8.37 -39.52
N GLN A 180 -8.81 -9.28 -39.55
CA GLN A 180 -9.16 -10.15 -38.45
C GLN A 180 -7.90 -10.95 -38.08
N GLN A 181 -7.11 -10.45 -37.13
CA GLN A 181 -6.01 -11.22 -36.58
C GLN A 181 -6.61 -12.24 -35.63
N THR A 182 -6.69 -13.47 -36.13
CA THR A 182 -6.78 -14.69 -35.34
C THR A 182 -5.82 -14.58 -34.16
N LEU A 183 -6.34 -14.74 -32.94
CA LEU A 183 -5.58 -14.72 -31.70
C LEU A 183 -4.62 -15.91 -31.69
N ASN A 184 -3.47 -15.75 -32.32
CA ASN A 184 -2.36 -16.68 -32.18
C ASN A 184 -2.01 -16.71 -30.68
N PRO A 185 -1.96 -17.88 -30.04
CA PRO A 185 -1.52 -17.96 -28.66
C PRO A 185 -0.09 -17.43 -28.62
N ILE A 186 0.07 -16.26 -27.99
CA ILE A 186 1.39 -15.63 -27.78
C ILE A 186 2.25 -16.68 -27.09
N GLN A 187 3.19 -17.26 -27.84
CA GLN A 187 4.02 -18.32 -27.32
C GLN A 187 4.93 -17.73 -26.25
N LEU A 188 4.97 -18.39 -25.09
CA LEU A 188 5.88 -17.99 -24.02
C LEU A 188 7.33 -18.04 -24.51
N THR A 189 8.11 -17.03 -24.11
CA THR A 189 9.56 -17.02 -24.36
C THR A 189 10.24 -18.15 -23.61
N ALA A 190 11.47 -18.51 -24.00
CA ALA A 190 12.23 -19.58 -23.35
C ALA A 190 12.41 -19.33 -21.83
N GLU A 191 12.68 -18.07 -21.45
CA GLU A 191 12.78 -17.65 -20.05
C GLU A 191 11.45 -17.79 -19.30
N GLN A 192 10.35 -17.37 -19.91
CA GLN A 192 9.01 -17.50 -19.33
C GLN A 192 8.63 -18.98 -19.14
N LYS A 193 8.95 -19.85 -20.11
CA LYS A 193 8.76 -21.30 -19.99
C LYS A 193 9.57 -21.91 -18.85
N ALA A 194 10.80 -21.45 -18.62
CA ALA A 194 11.64 -21.90 -17.52
C ALA A 194 11.06 -21.50 -16.14
N VAL A 195 10.46 -20.31 -16.04
CA VAL A 195 9.72 -19.91 -14.84
C VAL A 195 8.51 -20.82 -14.62
N VAL A 196 7.74 -21.11 -15.67
CA VAL A 196 6.58 -22.00 -15.58
C VAL A 196 6.97 -23.41 -15.16
N SER A 197 8.02 -24.00 -15.74
CA SER A 197 8.48 -25.33 -15.37
C SER A 197 8.99 -25.39 -13.92
N ALA A 198 9.65 -24.33 -13.45
CA ALA A 198 10.10 -24.25 -12.06
C ALA A 198 8.94 -24.17 -11.06
N VAL A 199 7.87 -23.45 -11.39
CA VAL A 199 6.65 -23.39 -10.57
C VAL A 199 5.89 -24.72 -10.60
N MET A 200 5.77 -25.36 -11.78
CA MET A 200 5.13 -26.68 -11.92
C MET A 200 5.89 -27.78 -11.17
N ALA A 201 7.20 -27.62 -10.98
CA ALA A 201 8.01 -28.48 -10.12
C ALA A 201 7.80 -28.23 -8.61
N GLY A 202 6.87 -27.37 -8.21
CA GLY A 202 6.56 -27.06 -6.81
C GLY A 202 7.61 -26.20 -6.11
N ARG A 203 8.47 -25.49 -6.85
CA ARG A 203 9.52 -24.63 -6.28
C ARG A 203 9.00 -23.20 -6.08
N ASN A 204 9.46 -22.55 -5.02
CA ASN A 204 9.21 -21.13 -4.78
C ASN A 204 10.15 -20.28 -5.64
N VAL A 205 9.60 -19.57 -6.62
CA VAL A 205 10.36 -18.83 -7.64
C VAL A 205 10.07 -17.33 -7.55
N PHE A 206 11.13 -16.52 -7.49
CA PHE A 206 11.06 -15.06 -7.66
C PHE A 206 11.60 -14.67 -9.03
N PHE A 207 10.80 -13.95 -9.83
CA PHE A 207 11.22 -13.50 -11.16
C PHE A 207 11.05 -11.97 -11.30
N THR A 208 12.04 -11.33 -11.93
CA THR A 208 12.09 -9.88 -12.15
C THR A 208 12.12 -9.55 -13.65
N GLY A 209 11.92 -8.27 -13.98
CA GLY A 209 12.03 -7.80 -15.37
C GLY A 209 11.68 -6.32 -15.51
N SER A 210 12.14 -5.69 -16.58
CA SER A 210 11.85 -4.29 -16.92
C SER A 210 10.37 -4.06 -17.28
N ALA A 211 9.95 -2.80 -17.45
CA ALA A 211 8.60 -2.49 -17.89
C ALA A 211 8.33 -3.08 -19.28
N GLY A 212 7.13 -3.63 -19.51
CA GLY A 212 6.74 -4.20 -20.81
C GLY A 212 7.13 -5.66 -21.06
N THR A 213 7.86 -6.34 -20.16
CA THR A 213 8.31 -7.74 -20.37
C THR A 213 7.24 -8.82 -20.11
N GLY A 214 5.97 -8.44 -20.01
CA GLY A 214 4.86 -9.40 -19.88
C GLY A 214 4.75 -10.12 -18.53
N LYS A 215 5.36 -9.62 -17.44
CA LYS A 215 5.25 -10.24 -16.09
C LYS A 215 3.80 -10.51 -15.64
N SER A 216 2.88 -9.57 -15.87
CA SER A 216 1.46 -9.75 -15.53
C SER A 216 0.75 -10.75 -16.44
N TYR A 217 1.25 -10.96 -17.66
CA TYR A 217 0.75 -11.98 -18.56
C TYR A 217 1.21 -13.37 -18.10
N LEU A 218 2.49 -13.49 -17.74
CA LEU A 218 3.06 -14.72 -17.18
C LEU A 218 2.34 -15.20 -15.91
N LEU A 219 2.00 -14.29 -15.00
CA LEU A 219 1.22 -14.61 -13.80
C LEU A 219 -0.18 -15.16 -14.14
N ARG A 220 -0.88 -14.53 -15.08
CA ARG A 220 -2.20 -15.00 -15.51
C ARG A 220 -2.12 -16.40 -16.14
N HIS A 221 -1.11 -16.63 -16.97
CA HIS A 221 -0.88 -17.94 -17.58
C HIS A 221 -0.56 -19.04 -16.55
N LEU A 222 0.26 -18.73 -15.53
CA LEU A 222 0.56 -19.64 -14.42
C LEU A 222 -0.70 -20.05 -13.64
N ILE A 223 -1.57 -19.09 -13.31
CA ILE A 223 -2.83 -19.36 -12.60
C ILE A 223 -3.74 -20.26 -13.45
N SER A 224 -3.82 -20.02 -14.76
CA SER A 224 -4.62 -20.86 -15.66
C SER A 224 -4.07 -22.28 -15.88
N SER A 225 -2.79 -22.51 -15.58
CA SER A 225 -2.13 -23.80 -15.83
C SER A 225 -2.11 -24.72 -14.60
N LEU A 226 -2.40 -24.21 -13.40
CA LEU A 226 -2.44 -24.99 -12.17
C LEU A 226 -3.83 -25.64 -12.00
N PRO A 227 -3.90 -26.93 -11.62
CA PRO A 227 -5.18 -27.58 -11.29
C PRO A 227 -5.83 -26.92 -10.06
N PRO A 228 -7.17 -26.84 -10.01
CA PRO A 228 -7.92 -26.22 -8.92
C PRO A 228 -7.82 -26.99 -7.59
#